data_AF-A0A2H0LQR1-F1
#
_entry.id   AF-A0A2H0LQR1-F1
#
_cell.length_a   1.000
_cell.length_b   1.000
_cell.length_c   1.000
_cell.angle_alpha   90.00
_cell.angle_beta   90.00
_cell.angle_gamma   90.00
#
_symmetry.space_group_name_H-M   'P 1'
#
loop_
_entity.id
_entity.type
_entity.pdbx_description
1 polymer ?
#
loop_
_entity_poly.entity_id
_entity_poly.type
_entity_poly.pdbx_seq_one_letter_code
_entity_poly.pdbx_strand_id
1 'polypeptide(L)'
;MIKMNMETRAMHPVKEVLIGLIVVFLSSQACLQAAPERTHLPKDVMERSHAYIEKLTERSFAELNTEEKLLLLHAYYNVGDDQHVVHIGQLMTVDLDALEPDRQVPFREMIEESKCRISL
;
A
#
# COMPACT_ATOMS: atom_id res chain seq x y z
N MET A 1 -20.03 23.40 -59.43
CA MET A 1 -21.23 22.53 -59.43
C MET A 1 -20.75 21.11 -59.12
N ILE A 2 -21.26 20.51 -58.02
CA ILE A 2 -21.06 19.09 -57.57
C ILE A 2 -19.66 18.81 -56.98
N LYS A 3 -19.41 18.23 -55.79
CA LYS A 3 -20.21 17.61 -54.72
C LYS A 3 -19.42 17.63 -53.40
N MET A 4 -20.19 17.51 -52.32
CA MET A 4 -19.85 17.22 -50.91
C MET A 4 -18.79 16.13 -50.70
N ASN A 5 -18.03 16.22 -49.58
CA ASN A 5 -18.09 15.17 -48.56
C ASN A 5 -17.65 15.68 -47.18
N MET A 6 -18.62 15.69 -46.26
CA MET A 6 -18.37 15.64 -44.81
C MET A 6 -17.97 14.21 -44.47
N GLU A 7 -16.83 14.01 -43.81
CA GLU A 7 -16.66 12.84 -42.94
C GLU A 7 -15.93 13.24 -41.65
N THR A 8 -16.76 13.33 -40.62
CA THR A 8 -16.45 13.31 -39.20
C THR A 8 -15.72 12.02 -38.85
N ARG A 9 -14.49 12.10 -38.32
CA ARG A 9 -13.96 11.09 -37.42
C ARG A 9 -13.17 11.75 -36.30
N ALA A 10 -13.90 12.14 -35.26
CA ALA A 10 -13.35 12.31 -33.92
C ALA A 10 -12.79 10.95 -33.48
N MET A 11 -11.47 10.84 -33.47
CA MET A 11 -10.75 9.64 -33.05
C MET A 11 -10.56 9.74 -31.54
N HIS A 12 -11.36 8.96 -30.81
CA HIS A 12 -11.33 8.82 -29.35
C HIS A 12 -9.93 8.43 -28.82
N PRO A 13 -9.60 8.79 -27.56
CA PRO A 13 -8.31 8.59 -26.93
C PRO A 13 -8.11 7.13 -26.50
N VAL A 14 -7.77 6.24 -27.44
CA VAL A 14 -7.48 4.82 -27.13
C VAL A 14 -6.13 4.66 -26.41
N LYS A 15 -5.27 5.69 -26.44
CA LYS A 15 -3.90 5.61 -25.90
C LYS A 15 -3.85 5.66 -24.36
N GLU A 16 -4.80 6.32 -23.70
CA GLU A 16 -4.78 6.44 -22.23
C GLU A 16 -5.31 5.18 -21.54
N VAL A 17 -6.28 4.49 -22.16
CA VAL A 17 -6.81 3.23 -21.61
C VAL A 17 -5.77 2.11 -21.64
N LEU A 18 -4.91 2.09 -22.66
CA LEU A 18 -3.89 1.05 -22.81
C LEU A 18 -2.77 1.19 -21.76
N ILE A 19 -2.40 2.42 -21.39
CA ILE A 19 -1.42 2.66 -20.31
C ILE A 19 -2.03 2.27 -18.96
N GLY A 20 -3.29 2.62 -18.71
CA GLY A 20 -3.99 2.22 -17.49
C GLY A 20 -4.10 0.71 -17.32
N LEU A 21 -4.37 -0.03 -18.41
CA LEU A 21 -4.48 -1.49 -18.36
C LEU A 21 -3.12 -2.15 -18.09
N ILE A 22 -2.02 -1.63 -18.65
CA ILE A 22 -0.67 -2.18 -18.45
C ILE A 22 -0.19 -1.94 -17.01
N VAL A 23 -0.47 -0.77 -16.41
CA VAL A 23 -0.10 -0.48 -15.02
C VAL A 23 -0.84 -1.41 -14.05
N VAL A 24 -2.14 -1.64 -14.26
CA VAL A 24 -2.92 -2.59 -13.43
C VAL A 24 -2.39 -4.02 -13.59
N PHE A 25 -2.08 -4.45 -14.82
CA PHE A 25 -1.60 -5.82 -15.07
C PHE A 25 -0.20 -6.09 -14.50
N LEU A 26 0.68 -5.09 -14.48
CA LEU A 26 2.01 -5.19 -13.87
C LEU A 26 1.94 -5.21 -12.34
N SER A 27 1.01 -4.47 -11.75
CA SER A 27 0.77 -4.45 -10.30
C SER A 27 0.28 -5.82 -9.80
N SER A 28 -0.64 -6.45 -10.54
CA SER A 28 -1.17 -7.77 -10.18
C SER A 28 -0.15 -8.91 -10.32
N GLN A 29 0.81 -8.81 -11.25
CA GLN A 29 1.84 -9.84 -11.42
C GLN A 29 2.92 -9.82 -10.32
N ALA A 30 3.26 -8.63 -9.79
CA ALA A 30 4.17 -8.53 -8.64
C ALA A 30 3.58 -9.23 -7.40
N CYS A 31 2.28 -9.07 -7.16
CA CYS A 31 1.58 -9.73 -6.06
C CYS A 31 1.51 -11.25 -6.18
N LEU A 32 1.43 -11.78 -7.41
CA LEU A 32 1.33 -13.23 -7.67
C LEU A 32 2.63 -14.01 -7.41
N GLN A 33 3.80 -13.35 -7.39
CA GLN A 33 5.09 -14.04 -7.19
C GLN A 33 5.62 -14.00 -5.75
N ALA A 34 5.10 -13.14 -4.87
CA ALA A 34 5.80 -12.84 -3.62
C ALA A 34 4.93 -12.27 -2.49
N ALA A 35 3.76 -12.83 -2.20
CA ALA A 35 3.24 -12.73 -0.83
C ALA A 35 3.76 -13.96 -0.08
N PRO A 36 4.95 -13.92 0.57
CA PRO A 36 5.36 -15.01 1.42
C PRO A 36 4.27 -15.25 2.46
N GLU A 37 3.94 -16.52 2.72
CA GLU A 37 3.13 -16.86 3.89
C GLU A 37 3.81 -16.21 5.10
N ARG A 38 3.08 -15.36 5.85
CA ARG A 38 3.61 -14.77 7.07
C ARG A 38 4.02 -15.94 7.98
N THR A 39 5.32 -16.11 8.18
CA THR A 39 5.84 -17.07 9.15
C THR A 39 5.20 -16.78 10.51
N HIS A 40 4.65 -17.80 11.16
CA HIS A 40 4.07 -17.64 12.50
C HIS A 40 5.11 -17.03 13.44
N LEU A 41 4.88 -15.77 13.82
CA LEU A 41 5.74 -15.07 14.75
C LEU A 41 5.66 -15.73 16.14
N PRO A 42 6.74 -15.66 16.94
CA PRO A 42 6.71 -16.07 18.33
C PRO A 42 5.55 -15.40 19.10
N LYS A 43 4.92 -16.15 20.01
CA LYS A 43 3.75 -15.68 20.77
C LYS A 43 4.01 -14.37 21.52
N ASP A 44 5.20 -14.20 22.09
CA ASP A 44 5.59 -12.99 22.81
C ASP A 44 5.67 -11.76 21.90
N VAL A 45 6.07 -11.94 20.63
CA VAL A 45 6.09 -10.86 19.63
C VAL A 45 4.67 -10.43 19.29
N MET A 46 3.76 -11.39 19.12
CA MET A 46 2.34 -11.12 18.87
C MET A 46 1.69 -10.38 20.03
N GLU A 47 1.89 -10.85 21.27
CA GLU A 47 1.34 -10.21 22.47
C GLU A 47 1.85 -8.78 22.64
N ARG A 48 3.15 -8.54 22.43
CA ARG A 48 3.71 -7.18 22.44
C ARG A 48 3.11 -6.30 21.33
N SER A 49 2.91 -6.85 20.14
CA SER A 49 2.32 -6.12 19.02
C SER A 49 0.89 -5.68 19.32
N HIS A 50 0.07 -6.58 19.90
CA HIS A 50 -1.27 -6.22 20.38
C HIS A 50 -1.24 -5.13 21.47
N ALA A 51 -0.33 -5.25 22.45
CA ALA A 51 -0.20 -4.24 23.52
C ALA A 51 0.22 -2.86 22.97
N TYR A 52 1.07 -2.80 21.94
CA TYR A 52 1.43 -1.54 21.29
C TYR A 52 0.26 -0.95 20.51
N ILE A 53 -0.53 -1.77 19.81
CA ILE A 53 -1.73 -1.30 19.12
C ILE A 53 -2.71 -0.68 20.12
N GLU A 54 -3.03 -1.37 21.20
CA GLU A 54 -3.93 -0.88 22.25
C GLU A 54 -3.45 0.47 22.78
N LYS A 55 -2.19 0.54 23.24
CA LYS A 55 -1.62 1.74 23.82
C LYS A 55 -1.58 2.94 22.85
N LEU A 56 -1.23 2.70 21.59
CA LEU A 56 -1.04 3.80 20.62
C LEU A 56 -2.35 4.26 19.99
N THR A 57 -3.38 3.40 19.93
CA THR A 57 -4.71 3.75 19.40
C THR A 57 -5.59 4.48 20.42
N GLU A 58 -5.20 4.53 21.69
CA GLU A 58 -5.82 5.41 22.70
C GLU A 58 -5.62 6.91 22.38
N ARG A 59 -4.56 7.25 21.64
CA ARG A 59 -4.23 8.61 21.20
C ARG A 59 -4.69 8.84 19.76
N SER A 60 -4.90 10.09 19.39
CA SER A 60 -5.15 10.40 17.98
C SER A 60 -3.90 10.14 17.14
N PHE A 61 -4.07 9.58 15.94
CA PHE A 61 -2.96 9.33 15.02
C PHE A 61 -2.13 10.59 14.72
N ALA A 62 -2.78 11.76 14.70
CA ALA A 62 -2.12 13.05 14.48
C ALA A 62 -1.19 13.46 15.64
N GLU A 63 -1.40 12.91 16.84
CA GLU A 63 -0.59 13.18 18.03
C GLU A 63 0.61 12.22 18.14
N LEU A 64 0.68 11.20 17.30
CA LEU A 64 1.79 10.25 17.27
C LEU A 64 2.99 10.86 16.53
N ASN A 65 4.19 10.68 17.08
CA ASN A 65 5.40 11.01 16.34
C ASN A 65 5.71 9.93 15.27
N THR A 66 6.65 10.21 14.36
CA THR A 66 6.98 9.30 13.26
C THR A 66 7.37 7.89 13.75
N GLU A 67 8.18 7.77 14.80
CA GLU A 67 8.60 6.46 15.32
C GLU A 67 7.43 5.68 15.92
N GLU A 68 6.51 6.36 16.63
CA GLU A 68 5.29 5.75 17.15
C GLU A 68 4.39 5.24 16.02
N LYS A 69 4.25 6.01 14.94
CA LYS A 69 3.46 5.60 13.77
C LYS A 69 4.10 4.41 13.03
N LEU A 70 5.44 4.40 12.89
CA LEU A 70 6.18 3.26 12.30
C LEU A 70 6.03 1.99 13.15
N LEU A 71 6.11 2.14 14.48
CA LEU A 71 5.87 1.03 15.41
C LEU A 71 4.43 0.52 15.29
N LEU A 72 3.46 1.41 15.15
CA LEU A 72 2.05 1.04 14.96
C LEU A 72 1.86 0.27 13.64
N LEU A 73 2.44 0.75 12.53
CA LEU A 73 2.42 0.07 11.24
C LEU A 73 3.01 -1.34 11.34
N HIS A 74 4.18 -1.47 11.97
CA HIS A 74 4.84 -2.76 12.16
C HIS A 74 4.02 -3.69 13.07
N ALA A 75 3.38 -3.16 14.10
CA ALA A 75 2.55 -3.95 15.00
C ALA A 75 1.31 -4.51 14.28
N TYR A 76 0.62 -3.68 13.49
CA TYR A 76 -0.49 -4.15 12.65
C TYR A 76 -0.04 -5.19 11.62
N TYR A 77 1.15 -5.00 11.05
CA TYR A 77 1.74 -5.99 10.15
C TYR A 77 1.99 -7.31 10.87
N ASN A 78 2.55 -7.31 12.09
CA ASN A 78 2.77 -8.54 12.85
C ASN A 78 1.48 -9.32 13.13
N VAL A 79 0.40 -8.62 13.50
CA VAL A 79 -0.86 -9.26 13.89
C VAL A 79 -1.73 -9.72 12.71
N GLY A 80 -1.29 -9.47 11.47
CA GLY A 80 -2.02 -9.91 10.29
C GLY A 80 -3.05 -8.91 9.76
N ASP A 81 -3.12 -7.71 10.32
CA ASP A 81 -4.15 -6.72 9.95
C ASP A 81 -3.70 -5.88 8.76
N ASP A 82 -3.79 -6.48 7.58
CA ASP A 82 -3.32 -5.86 6.34
C ASP A 82 -4.07 -4.56 6.00
N GLN A 83 -5.35 -4.45 6.38
CA GLN A 83 -6.13 -3.23 6.12
C GLN A 83 -5.57 -2.04 6.88
N HIS A 84 -5.24 -2.20 8.16
CA HIS A 84 -4.64 -1.13 8.95
C HIS A 84 -3.21 -0.80 8.50
N VAL A 85 -2.42 -1.79 8.08
CA VAL A 85 -1.09 -1.53 7.50
C VAL A 85 -1.18 -0.61 6.28
N VAL A 86 -2.08 -0.93 5.34
CA VAL A 86 -2.25 -0.11 4.13
C VAL A 86 -2.79 1.27 4.48
N HIS A 87 -3.76 1.35 5.39
CA HIS A 87 -4.34 2.63 5.81
C HIS A 87 -3.30 3.56 6.45
N ILE A 88 -2.51 3.05 7.40
CA ILE A 88 -1.44 3.83 8.05
C ILE A 88 -0.37 4.21 7.02
N GLY A 89 0.02 3.28 6.14
CA GLY A 89 0.98 3.57 5.07
C GLY A 89 0.56 4.74 4.18
N GLN A 90 -0.73 4.85 3.85
CA GLN A 90 -1.27 5.98 3.09
C GLN A 90 -1.16 7.30 3.87
N LEU A 91 -1.51 7.29 5.16
CA LEU A 91 -1.41 8.46 6.03
C LEU A 91 0.05 8.91 6.26
N MET A 92 0.99 7.99 6.20
CA MET A 92 2.41 8.22 6.48
C MET A 92 3.26 8.50 5.24
N THR A 93 2.68 8.74 4.06
CA THR A 93 3.48 8.91 2.82
C THR A 93 4.62 9.91 2.99
N VAL A 94 4.34 11.08 3.57
CA VAL A 94 5.34 12.13 3.84
C VAL A 94 6.37 11.69 4.89
N ASP A 95 5.91 11.05 5.96
CA ASP A 95 6.78 10.54 7.04
C ASP A 95 7.76 9.48 6.52
N LEU A 96 7.28 8.58 5.65
CA LEU A 96 8.08 7.50 5.04
C LEU A 96 9.09 8.04 4.03
N ASP A 97 8.70 9.01 3.19
CA ASP A 97 9.61 9.64 2.22
C ASP A 97 10.76 10.39 2.92
N ALA A 98 10.56 10.84 4.15
CA ALA A 98 11.54 11.56 4.95
C ALA A 98 12.52 10.66 5.74
N LEU A 99 12.31 9.35 5.79
CA LEU A 99 13.26 8.44 6.45
C LEU A 99 14.53 8.27 5.61
N GLU A 100 15.61 7.81 6.25
CA GLU A 100 16.79 7.33 5.52
C GLU A 100 16.42 6.19 4.56
N PRO A 101 17.00 6.11 3.35
CA PRO A 101 16.62 5.12 2.34
C PRO A 101 16.58 3.68 2.86
N ASP A 102 17.58 3.27 3.65
CA ASP A 102 17.66 1.93 4.24
C ASP A 102 16.52 1.63 5.22
N ARG A 103 15.98 2.67 5.88
CA ARG A 103 14.84 2.55 6.78
C ARG A 103 13.51 2.54 6.02
N GLN A 104 13.43 3.12 4.82
CA GLN A 104 12.19 3.19 4.04
C GLN A 104 11.76 1.82 3.51
N VAL A 105 12.73 1.09 2.94
CA VAL A 105 12.52 -0.17 2.22
C VAL A 105 11.61 -1.14 2.99
N PRO A 106 11.92 -1.54 4.25
CA PRO A 106 11.12 -2.55 4.95
C PRO A 106 9.66 -2.13 5.16
N PHE A 107 9.38 -0.85 5.45
CA PHE A 107 8.00 -0.40 5.65
C PHE A 107 7.22 -0.33 4.33
N ARG A 108 7.89 0.03 3.22
CA ARG A 108 7.25 -0.01 1.90
C ARG A 108 6.93 -1.43 1.47
N GLU A 109 7.85 -2.36 1.69
CA GLU A 109 7.63 -3.79 1.44
C GLU A 109 6.44 -4.31 2.25
N MET A 110 6.37 -3.99 3.55
CA MET A 110 5.22 -4.35 4.40
C MET A 110 3.90 -3.84 3.83
N ILE A 111 3.84 -2.59 3.38
CA ILE A 111 2.64 -1.98 2.80
C ILE A 111 2.26 -2.66 1.49
N GLU A 112 3.21 -2.87 0.59
CA GLU A 112 2.95 -3.49 -0.72
C GLU A 112 2.50 -4.94 -0.56
N GLU A 113 3.15 -5.72 0.31
CA GLU A 113 2.72 -7.08 0.61
C GLU A 113 1.29 -7.12 1.18
N SER A 114 0.95 -6.19 2.10
CA SER A 114 -0.40 -6.08 2.64
C SER A 114 -1.43 -5.71 1.56
N LYS A 115 -1.09 -4.79 0.63
CA LYS A 115 -1.95 -4.50 -0.53
C LYS A 115 -2.18 -5.73 -1.39
N CYS A 116 -1.12 -6.51 -1.64
CA CYS A 116 -1.21 -7.74 -2.39
C CYS A 116 -2.14 -8.75 -1.71
N ARG A 117 -1.99 -8.98 -0.41
CA ARG A 117 -2.85 -9.92 0.35
C ARG A 117 -4.32 -9.51 0.39
N ILE A 118 -4.64 -8.21 0.44
CA ILE A 118 -6.03 -7.72 0.37
C ILE A 118 -6.64 -7.94 -1.03
N SER A 119 -5.81 -7.91 -2.07
CA SER A 119 -6.25 -7.96 -3.47
C SER A 119 -6.39 -9.38 -4.03
N LEU A 120 -5.97 -10.41 -3.27
CA LEU A 120 -6.11 -11.83 -3.58
C LEU A 120 -7.46 -12.38 -3.11
#